data_AF-A0A9X8VAR4-F1
#
_entry.id   AF-A0A9X8VAR4-F1
#
_cell.length_a   1.000
_cell.length_b   1.000
_cell.length_c   1.000
_cell.angle_alpha   90.00
_cell.angle_beta   90.00
_cell.angle_gamma   90.00
#
_symmetry.space_group_name_H-M   'P 1'
#
loop_
_entity.id
_entity.type
_entity.pdbx_description
1 polymer ?
#
loop_
_entity_poly.entity_id
_entity_poly.type
_entity_poly.pdbx_seq_one_letter_code
_entity_poly.pdbx_strand_id
1 'polypeptide(L)' 'WVSRVGNDSFGRFTLQQLKKEGINYRQVTVDGHYPTGFQVKSKTTDGTDPSVEYFRKGSAASHLSIADFNREYFGSAR' A
#
# COMPACT_ATOMS: atom_id res chain seq x y z
N TRP A 1 -4.58 3.77 -8.92
CA TRP A 1 -4.17 2.71 -7.97
C TRP A 1 -5.23 2.60 -6.90
N VAL A 2 -5.69 1.37 -6.62
CA VAL A 2 -6.74 1.08 -5.64
C VAL A 2 -6.13 0.19 -4.57
N SER A 3 -6.28 0.58 -3.29
CA SER A 3 -5.71 -0.15 -2.15
C SER A 3 -6.28 0.36 -0.83
N ARG A 4 -5.73 -0.11 0.29
CA ARG A 4 -5.97 0.44 1.63
C ARG A 4 -4.63 0.62 2.35
N VAL A 5 -4.50 1.70 3.12
CA VAL A 5 -3.35 1.96 4.01
C VAL A 5 -3.88 2.23 5.41
N GLY A 6 -3.08 1.99 6.45
CA GLY A 6 -3.46 2.33 7.81
C GLY A 6 -3.38 3.83 8.07
N ASN A 7 -4.09 4.30 9.10
CA ASN A 7 -4.00 5.68 9.60
C ASN A 7 -2.74 5.89 10.46
N ASP A 8 -1.58 5.64 9.87
CA ASP A 8 -0.28 5.64 10.53
C ASP A 8 0.77 6.38 9.67
N SER A 9 2.00 6.47 10.19
CA SER A 9 3.09 7.18 9.51
C SER A 9 3.47 6.53 8.18
N PHE A 10 3.43 5.19 8.08
CA PHE A 10 3.72 4.47 6.85
C PHE A 10 2.64 4.68 5.80
N GLY A 11 1.37 4.73 6.19
CA GLY A 11 0.25 5.05 5.31
C GLY A 11 0.36 6.45 4.76
N ARG A 12 0.61 7.45 5.63
CA ARG A 12 0.86 8.83 5.21
C ARG A 12 2.05 8.95 4.27
N PHE A 13 3.16 8.29 4.59
CA PHE A 13 4.35 8.26 3.73
C PHE A 13 4.03 7.66 2.36
N THR A 14 3.31 6.54 2.31
CA THR A 14 2.90 5.86 1.07
C THR A 14 2.08 6.80 0.18
N LEU A 15 1.06 7.47 0.74
CA LEU A 15 0.24 8.42 -0.01
C LEU A 15 1.05 9.61 -0.52
N GLN A 16 2.01 10.11 0.26
CA GLN A 16 2.91 11.19 -0.16
C GLN A 16 3.79 10.76 -1.34
N GLN A 17 4.35 9.54 -1.31
CA GLN A 17 5.14 9.04 -2.43
C GLN A 17 4.29 8.87 -3.69
N LEU A 18 3.10 8.30 -3.59
CA LEU A 18 2.19 8.16 -4.75
C LEU A 18 1.85 9.52 -5.36
N LYS A 19 1.59 10.52 -4.52
CA LYS A 19 1.36 11.89 -4.98
C LYS A 19 2.58 12.45 -5.70
N LYS A 20 3.78 12.27 -5.13
CA LYS A 20 5.04 12.75 -5.69
C LYS A 20 5.32 12.14 -7.06
N GLU A 21 5.04 10.85 -7.22
CA GLU A 21 5.23 10.12 -8.48
C GLU A 21 4.07 10.32 -9.48
N GLY A 22 3.10 11.21 -9.18
CA GLY A 22 1.98 11.49 -10.08
C GLY A 22 0.98 10.34 -10.24
N ILE A 23 0.99 9.36 -9.33
CA ILE A 23 0.09 8.22 -9.36
C ILE A 23 -1.28 8.65 -8.82
N ASN A 24 -2.35 8.42 -9.58
CA ASN A 24 -3.70 8.64 -9.07
C ASN A 24 -4.03 7.62 -7.96
N TYR A 25 -4.09 8.10 -6.71
CA TYR A 25 -4.39 7.32 -5.51
C TYR A 25 -5.76 7.65 -4.89
N ARG A 26 -6.68 8.26 -5.65
CA ARG A 26 -8.01 8.67 -5.14
C ARG A 26 -8.87 7.51 -4.63
N GLN A 27 -8.58 6.28 -5.03
CA GLN A 27 -9.24 5.06 -4.58
C GLN A 27 -8.40 4.30 -3.53
N VAL A 28 -7.61 5.02 -2.73
CA VAL A 28 -6.90 4.44 -1.59
C VAL A 28 -7.61 4.84 -0.31
N THR A 29 -8.16 3.85 0.38
CA THR A 29 -8.83 4.04 1.67
C THR A 29 -7.78 4.17 2.78
N VAL A 30 -7.93 5.17 3.66
CA VAL A 30 -7.18 5.26 4.92
C VAL A 30 -7.99 4.55 6.00
N ASP A 31 -7.46 3.46 6.54
CA ASP A 31 -8.12 2.60 7.52
C ASP A 31 -7.66 2.92 8.95
N GLY A 32 -8.61 3.21 9.84
CA GLY A 32 -8.33 3.42 11.26
C GLY A 32 -8.20 2.14 12.10
N HIS A 33 -8.57 0.97 11.56
CA HIS A 33 -8.66 -0.29 12.31
C HIS A 33 -7.45 -1.22 12.07
N TYR A 34 -6.84 -1.16 10.89
CA TYR A 34 -5.75 -2.06 10.50
C TYR A 34 -4.50 -1.26 10.08
N PRO A 35 -3.28 -1.72 10.42
CA PRO A 35 -2.05 -0.98 10.15
C PRO A 35 -1.62 -1.06 8.68
N THR A 36 -0.77 -0.13 8.25
CA THR A 36 -0.04 -0.25 6.97
C THR A 36 1.00 -1.39 7.06
N GLY A 37 0.97 -2.31 6.09
CA GLY A 37 1.98 -3.36 6.00
C GLY A 37 3.31 -2.83 5.47
N PHE A 38 4.43 -3.39 5.95
CA PHE A 38 5.76 -3.03 5.49
C PHE A 38 6.66 -4.28 5.39
N GLN A 39 7.86 -4.09 4.85
CA GLN A 39 8.88 -5.12 4.78
C GLN A 39 10.22 -4.56 5.24
N VAL A 40 11.06 -5.42 5.80
CA VAL A 40 12.47 -5.15 6.07
C VAL A 40 13.29 -6.02 5.13
N LYS A 41 14.31 -5.44 4.50
CA LYS A 41 15.21 -6.14 3.58
C LYS A 41 16.62 -6.05 4.13
N SER A 42 17.34 -7.17 4.20
CA SER A 42 18.74 -7.16 4.63
C SER A 42 19.61 -6.38 3.63
N LYS A 43 20.77 -5.90 4.10
CA LYS A 43 21.76 -5.26 3.24
C LYS A 43 22.87 -6.28 2.96
N THR A 44 23.02 -6.71 1.72
CA THR A 44 24.11 -7.58 1.28
C THR A 44 25.18 -6.76 0.56
N THR A 45 26.44 -7.15 0.67
CA THR A 45 27.58 -6.48 0.01
C THR A 45 28.35 -7.40 -0.92
N ASP A 46 28.02 -8.69 -0.92
CA ASP A 46 28.66 -9.76 -1.69
C ASP A 46 27.85 -10.16 -2.94
N GLY A 47 26.80 -9.40 -3.26
CA GLY A 47 25.94 -9.67 -4.41
C GLY A 47 24.91 -10.78 -4.20
N THR A 48 24.81 -11.35 -2.99
CA THR A 48 23.77 -12.32 -2.67
C THR A 48 22.39 -11.66 -2.60
N ASP A 49 21.36 -12.44 -2.94
CA ASP A 49 19.97 -12.00 -2.83
C ASP A 49 19.63 -11.67 -1.37
N PRO A 50 19.22 -10.42 -1.05
CA PRO A 50 18.95 -10.07 0.33
C PRO A 50 17.68 -10.72 0.85
N SER A 51 17.71 -11.19 2.10
CA SER A 51 16.52 -11.70 2.77
C SER A 51 15.48 -10.60 2.96
N VAL A 52 14.21 -10.99 2.88
CA VAL A 52 13.07 -10.09 3.06
C VAL A 52 12.17 -10.64 4.15
N GLU A 53 11.90 -9.83 5.16
CA GLU A 53 10.92 -10.12 6.21
C GLU A 53 9.68 -9.26 6.01
N TYR A 54 8.52 -9.89 6.02
CA TYR A 54 7.25 -9.24 5.74
C TYR A 54 6.41 -9.05 7.01
N PHE A 55 6.09 -7.79 7.32
CA PHE A 55 5.17 -7.40 8.38
C PHE A 55 3.88 -6.88 7.74
N ARG A 56 3.14 -7.81 7.10
CA ARG A 56 1.96 -7.46 6.28
C ARG A 56 0.69 -8.26 6.58
N LYS A 57 0.77 -9.27 7.46
CA LYS A 57 -0.38 -10.07 7.88
C LYS A 57 -1.36 -9.16 8.65
N GLY A 58 -2.63 -9.11 8.23
CA GLY A 58 -3.64 -8.25 8.87
C GLY A 58 -3.46 -6.75 8.61
N SER A 59 -2.71 -6.38 7.56
CA SER A 59 -2.59 -4.98 7.15
C SER A 59 -3.88 -4.47 6.51
N ALA A 60 -4.09 -3.15 6.50
CA ALA A 60 -5.23 -2.51 5.84
C ALA A 60 -5.44 -3.04 4.41
N ALA A 61 -4.35 -3.16 3.64
CA ALA A 61 -4.40 -3.70 2.27
C ALA A 61 -4.91 -5.15 2.20
N SER A 62 -4.63 -5.99 3.20
CA SER A 62 -5.18 -7.36 3.24
C SER A 62 -6.69 -7.42 3.54
N HIS A 63 -7.28 -6.31 3.97
CA HIS A 63 -8.73 -6.14 4.15
C HIS A 63 -9.39 -5.40 2.98
N LEU A 64 -8.72 -5.29 1.82
CA LEU A 64 -9.36 -4.82 0.59
C LEU A 64 -10.47 -5.79 0.19
N SER A 65 -11.62 -5.27 -0.22
CA SER A 65 -12.81 -6.07 -0.49
C SER A 65 -13.62 -5.53 -1.68
N ILE A 66 -14.71 -6.21 -2.02
CA ILE A 66 -15.67 -5.75 -3.04
C ILE A 66 -16.25 -4.38 -2.67
N ALA A 67 -16.32 -4.02 -1.39
CA ALA A 67 -16.80 -2.70 -0.97
C ALA A 67 -15.90 -1.55 -1.43
N ASP A 68 -14.62 -1.83 -1.71
CA ASP A 68 -13.66 -0.84 -2.24
C ASP A 68 -13.72 -0.73 -3.78
N PHE A 69 -14.57 -1.51 -4.45
CA PHE A 69 -14.73 -1.46 -5.90
C PHE A 69 -15.62 -0.29 -6.33
N ASN A 70 -15.06 0.61 -7.14
CA ASN A 70 -15.80 1.71 -7.76
C ASN A 70 -15.92 1.49 -9.27
N ARG A 71 -17.09 1.03 -9.73
CA ARG A 71 -17.35 0.71 -11.14
C ARG A 71 -17.00 1.84 -12.11
N GLU A 72 -17.34 3.08 -11.77
CA GLU A 72 -17.10 4.23 -12.64
C GLU A 72 -15.60 4.53 -12.75
N TYR A 73 -14.87 4.50 -11.63
CA TYR A 73 -13.43 4.69 -11.62
C TYR A 73 -12.73 3.65 -12.50
N PHE A 74 -13.05 2.37 -12.33
CA PHE A 74 -12.46 1.30 -13.14
C PHE A 74 -12.88 1.40 -14.61
N GLY A 75 -14.14 1.74 -14.90
CA GLY A 75 -14.64 1.94 -16.26
C GLY A 75 -14.00 3.12 -16.98
N SER A 76 -13.39 4.06 -16.25
CA SER A 76 -12.68 5.22 -16.80
C SER A 76 -11.19 4.98 -17.08
N ALA A 77 -10.67 3.78 -16.75
CA ALA A 77 -9.26 3.44 -17.00
C ALA A 77 -8.96 3.44 -18.51
N ARG A 78 -7.80 3.98 -18.88
CA ARG A 78 -7.27 4.04 -20.25
C ARG A 78 -5.96 3.28 -20.33
#